data_AF-A0A242MPD7-F1
#
_entry.id   AF-A0A242MPD7-F1
#
_cell.length_a   1.000
_cell.length_b   1.000
_cell.length_c   1.000
_cell.angle_alpha   90.00
_cell.angle_beta   90.00
_cell.angle_gamma   90.00
#
_symmetry.space_group_name_H-M   'P 1'
#
loop_
_entity.id
_entity.type
_entity.pdbx_description
1 polymer ?
#
loop_
_entity_poly.entity_id
_entity_poly.type
_entity_poly.pdbx_seq_one_letter_code
_entity_poly.pdbx_strand_id
1 'polypeptide(L)' 'MKNKSLYQGNHASSIIDAEITHIRAVMFRCVRANADGAIFHAKYWQNRLITLRDSGLSRLQRDAVQSLLSGLREQI' A
#
# COMPACT_ATOMS: atom_id res chain seq x y z
N MET A 1 25.33 11.25 25.51
CA MET A 1 24.71 11.72 24.25
C MET A 1 23.89 10.59 23.66
N LYS A 2 22.56 10.75 23.52
CA LYS A 2 21.68 9.74 22.92
C LYS A 2 21.59 10.04 21.41
N ASN A 3 22.34 9.31 20.59
CA ASN A 3 22.13 9.28 19.14
C ASN A 3 20.77 8.64 18.87
N LYS A 4 19.70 9.44 18.87
CA LYS A 4 18.41 9.01 18.37
C LYS A 4 18.56 8.79 16.87
N SER A 5 18.37 7.54 16.49
CA SER A 5 18.47 6.99 15.14
C SER A 5 17.64 7.78 14.11
N LEU A 6 18.25 8.81 13.51
CA LEU A 6 17.71 9.49 12.32
C LEU A 6 17.60 8.51 11.13
N TYR A 7 18.41 7.45 11.13
CA TYR A 7 18.44 6.44 10.08
C TYR A 7 17.23 5.47 10.12
N GLN A 8 16.68 5.15 11.30
CA GLN A 8 15.52 4.24 11.41
C GLN A 8 14.22 4.88 10.88
N GLY A 9 14.02 6.19 11.12
CA GLY A 9 12.84 6.90 10.62
C GLY A 9 12.82 6.98 9.09
N ASN A 10 13.99 7.19 8.47
CA ASN A 10 14.11 7.28 7.02
C ASN A 10 13.95 5.91 6.34
N HIS A 11 14.49 4.85 6.95
CA HIS A 11 14.39 3.49 6.41
C HIS A 11 12.96 2.94 6.46
N ALA A 12 12.22 3.18 7.54
CA ALA A 12 10.82 2.77 7.63
C ALA A 12 9.96 3.47 6.56
N SER A 13 10.18 4.77 6.33
CA SER A 13 9.49 5.51 5.27
C SER A 13 9.81 4.95 3.88
N SER A 14 11.08 4.67 3.58
CA SER A 14 11.47 4.14 2.26
C SER A 14 10.88 2.75 1.98
N ILE A 15 10.73 1.91 3.01
CA ILE A 15 10.07 0.59 2.88
C ILE A 15 8.59 0.76 2.55
N ILE A 16 7.90 1.68 3.23
CA ILE A 16 6.49 1.98 2.98
C ILE A 16 6.30 2.54 1.57
N ASP A 17 7.18 3.43 1.12
CA ASP A 17 7.12 3.99 -0.24
C ASP A 17 7.32 2.91 -1.32
N ALA A 18 8.25 1.98 -1.07
CA ALA A 18 8.45 0.82 -1.94
C ALA A 18 7.22 -0.11 -1.96
N GLU A 19 6.59 -0.34 -0.81
CA GLU A 19 5.36 -1.14 -0.71
C GLU A 19 4.20 -0.49 -1.47
N ILE A 20 3.97 0.82 -1.28
CA ILE A 20 2.92 1.57 -2.02
C ILE A 20 3.16 1.46 -3.53
N THR A 21 4.42 1.60 -3.96
CA THR A 21 4.81 1.46 -5.38
C THR A 21 4.53 0.07 -5.91
N HIS A 22 4.87 -0.97 -5.14
CA HIS A 22 4.60 -2.35 -5.50
C HIS A 22 3.09 -2.61 -5.62
N ILE A 23 2.30 -2.25 -4.61
CA ILE A 23 0.84 -2.43 -4.61
C ILE A 23 0.23 -1.75 -5.83
N ARG A 24 0.62 -0.50 -6.14
CA ARG A 24 0.14 0.23 -7.32
C ARG A 24 0.40 -0.53 -8.63
N ALA A 25 1.55 -1.20 -8.74
CA ALA A 25 1.93 -1.93 -9.95
C ALA A 25 1.16 -3.24 -10.14
N VAL A 26 0.84 -3.95 -9.04
CA VAL A 26 0.29 -5.31 -9.12
C VAL A 26 -1.21 -5.38 -8.88
N MET A 27 -1.76 -4.57 -7.97
CA MET A 27 -3.13 -4.70 -7.46
C MET A 27 -4.16 -4.72 -8.58
N PHE A 28 -4.15 -3.72 -9.46
CA PHE A 28 -5.14 -3.61 -10.54
C PHE A 28 -5.05 -4.76 -11.55
N ARG A 29 -3.86 -5.29 -11.78
CA ARG A 29 -3.67 -6.44 -12.68
C ARG A 29 -4.23 -7.70 -12.05
N CYS A 30 -3.96 -7.93 -10.76
CA CYS A 30 -4.52 -9.05 -10.01
C CYS A 30 -6.05 -8.99 -9.96
N VAL A 31 -6.62 -7.81 -9.64
CA VAL A 31 -8.08 -7.64 -9.54
C VAL A 31 -8.75 -7.81 -10.90
N ARG A 32 -8.16 -7.30 -11.99
CA ARG A 32 -8.73 -7.47 -13.35
C ARG A 32 -8.60 -8.90 -13.88
N ALA A 33 -7.62 -9.67 -13.42
CA ALA A 33 -7.46 -11.09 -13.75
C ALA A 33 -8.48 -12.01 -13.06
N ASN A 34 -9.50 -11.44 -12.39
CA ASN A 34 -10.59 -12.12 -11.67
C ASN A 34 -11.48 -13.07 -12.52
N ALA A 35 -11.06 -13.47 -13.73
CA ALA A 35 -11.79 -14.47 -14.49
C ALA A 35 -11.33 -15.91 -14.19
N ASP A 36 -10.01 -16.22 -14.12
CA ASP A 36 -9.57 -17.64 -14.05
C ASP A 36 -8.22 -17.90 -13.35
N GLY A 37 -7.56 -16.91 -12.72
CA GLY A 37 -6.21 -17.16 -12.17
C GLY A 37 -5.60 -16.11 -11.24
N ALA A 38 -6.40 -15.21 -10.68
CA ALA A 38 -5.90 -14.19 -9.77
C ALA A 38 -5.51 -14.80 -8.41
N ILE A 39 -4.22 -14.71 -8.05
CA ILE A 39 -3.69 -15.18 -6.74
C ILE A 39 -4.28 -14.36 -5.57
N PHE A 40 -4.61 -13.08 -5.80
CA PHE A 40 -5.12 -12.17 -4.77
C PHE A 40 -6.35 -11.39 -5.24
N HIS A 41 -7.50 -11.67 -4.63
CA HIS A 41 -8.76 -10.98 -4.89
C HIS A 41 -8.79 -9.55 -4.33
N ALA A 42 -9.75 -8.75 -4.79
CA ALA A 42 -9.92 -7.36 -4.37
C ALA A 42 -10.03 -7.17 -2.84
N LYS A 43 -10.68 -8.10 -2.13
CA LYS A 43 -10.78 -8.08 -0.66
C LYS A 43 -9.42 -8.19 0.05
N TYR A 44 -8.48 -8.96 -0.50
CA TYR A 44 -7.12 -9.04 0.04
C TYR A 44 -6.43 -7.68 -0.01
N TRP A 45 -6.49 -7.01 -1.16
CA TRP A 45 -5.88 -5.70 -1.36
C TRP A 45 -6.51 -4.62 -0.49
N GLN A 46 -7.84 -4.65 -0.32
CA GLN A 46 -8.54 -3.74 0.58
C GLN A 46 -8.03 -3.87 2.01
N ASN A 47 -7.92 -5.10 2.52
CA ASN A 47 -7.41 -5.35 3.87
C ASN A 47 -5.96 -4.88 4.01
N ARG A 48 -5.10 -5.17 3.02
CA ARG A 48 -3.70 -4.75 3.03
C ARG A 48 -3.54 -3.22 3.09
N LEU A 49 -4.32 -2.49 2.27
CA LEU A 49 -4.29 -1.03 2.25
C LEU A 49 -4.82 -0.41 3.55
N ILE A 50 -5.82 -1.02 4.19
CA ILE A 50 -6.31 -0.58 5.50
C ILE A 50 -5.23 -0.77 6.57
N THR A 51 -4.58 -1.94 6.61
CA THR A 51 -3.45 -2.17 7.53
C THR A 51 -2.34 -1.15 7.31
N LEU A 52 -1.98 -0.86 6.05
CA LEU A 52 -0.93 0.10 5.74
C LEU A 52 -1.31 1.52 6.16
N ARG A 53 -2.57 1.93 5.96
CA ARG A 53 -3.09 3.24 6.41
C ARG A 53 -2.92 3.44 7.92
N ASP A 54 -3.10 2.38 8.70
CA ASP A 54 -3.07 2.43 10.15
C ASP A 54 -1.63 2.33 10.72
N SER A 55 -0.60 2.29 9.85
CA SER A 55 0.82 2.07 10.21
C SER A 55 1.63 3.34 10.55
N GLY A 56 0.97 4.48 10.81
CA GLY A 56 1.68 5.74 11.12
C GLY A 56 2.30 6.42 9.90
N LEU A 57 1.55 6.48 8.79
CA LEU A 57 2.00 7.05 7.51
C LEU A 57 2.25 8.56 7.56
N SER A 58 3.24 9.03 6.78
CA SER A 58 3.35 10.43 6.40
C SER A 58 2.12 10.88 5.59
N ARG A 59 1.93 12.20 5.44
CA ARG A 59 0.81 12.74 4.66
C ARG A 59 0.81 12.22 3.21
N LEU A 60 1.97 12.26 2.54
CA LEU A 60 2.10 11.82 1.15
C LEU A 60 1.78 10.32 0.99
N GLN A 61 2.27 9.50 1.91
CA GLN A 61 1.96 8.06 1.92
C GLN A 61 0.48 7.80 2.15
N ARG A 62 -0.16 8.55 3.07
CA ARG A 62 -1.59 8.44 3.33
C ARG A 62 -2.42 8.81 2.11
N ASP A 63 -2.07 9.89 1.42
CA ASP A 63 -2.75 10.33 0.20
C ASP A 63 -2.58 9.26 -0.91
N ALA A 64 -1.39 8.66 -1.03
CA ALA A 64 -1.15 7.58 -1.99
C ALA A 64 -1.94 6.30 -1.67
N VAL A 65 -2.03 5.89 -0.39
CA VAL A 65 -2.84 4.75 0.05
C VAL A 65 -4.33 5.03 -0.15
N GLN A 66 -4.80 6.25 0.11
CA GLN A 66 -6.18 6.65 -0.13
C GLN A 66 -6.53 6.60 -1.62
N SER A 67 -5.63 7.03 -2.50
CA SER A 67 -5.79 6.91 -3.95
C SER A 67 -5.91 5.46 -4.40
N LEU A 68 -5.11 4.55 -3.84
CA LEU A 68 -5.20 3.11 -4.11
C LEU A 68 -6.54 2.52 -3.63
N LEU A 69 -7.01 2.91 -2.44
CA LEU A 69 -8.32 2.48 -1.91
C LEU A 69 -9.47 2.95 -2.79
N SER A 70 -9.44 4.19 -3.26
CA SER A 70 -10.47 4.71 -4.18
C SER A 70 -10.46 3.95 -5.50
N GLY A 71 -9.29 3.78 -6.13
CA GLY A 71 -9.20 3.04 -7.39
C GLY A 71 -9.62 1.58 -7.26
N LEU A 72 -9.32 0.93 -6.12
CA LEU A 72 -9.78 -0.45 -5.87
C LEU A 72 -11.32 -0.54 -5.81
N ARG A 73 -12.00 0.46 -5.24
CA ARG A 73 -13.47 0.50 -5.17
C ARG A 73 -14.11 0.70 -6.54
N GLU A 74 -13.44 1.37 -7.47
CA GLU A 74 -13.92 1.56 -8.84
C GLU A 74 -13.84 0.28 -9.70
N GLN A 75 -13.18 -0.77 -9.20
CA GLN A 75 -12.92 -2.02 -9.93
C GLN A 75 -13.77 -3.20 -9.43
N ILE A 76 -14.58 -3.01 -8.39
CA ILE A 76 -15.49 -4.02 -7.79
C ILE A 76 -16.92 -3.54 -8.01
#